data_AF-A0A2M8LHA7-F1
#
_entry.id   AF-A0A2M8LHA7-F1
#
_cell.length_a   1.000
_cell.length_b   1.000
_cell.length_c   1.000
_cell.angle_alpha   90.00
_cell.angle_beta   90.00
_cell.angle_gamma   90.00
#
_symmetry.space_group_name_H-M   'P 1'
#
loop_
_entity.id
_entity.type
_entity.pdbx_description
1 polymer ?
#
loop_
_entity_poly.entity_id
_entity_poly.type
_entity_poly.pdbx_seq_one_letter_code
_entity_poly.pdbx_strand_id
1 'polypeptide(L)'
;MKRRIGIPILITLSVLTVTLVFVEPTLAESTPKLITPTLQVDIPTIQFSTATLEDGVLNINYLGDYIAGIYKYLLGISTTIAIVMLMIGGLQWAFGGVSEDSIKKAKDRIKNAITGLVLLLSAYAILLIVNPNLIKLQFPELAVIKAIELPEDGEDTDINTSAAVAPGIEGSTLSSSALSSIIHSHIISNGQTVNSTVLADLYAAADEFYATQGDQMKITSGARTPQRQLEIFYEKCSPTSTSASCNPLVCLNYDYVTNGVFTRKGNGNWGIDGSIETSSKSAFVEDLIDGTKASFCPHTSTIALDIWCELGSYGDYTFDTECMKTLGEIMMKHNFCRLAAEPWHFEYNSLKVSTNCSISQDPCSYTGNSTYNFCTDTNAEGETCTKWKGKKNGECVAY
;
A
#
# COMPACT_ATOMS: atom_id res chain seq x y z
N MET A 1 -12.97 -25.82 88.39
CA MET A 1 -13.14 -24.79 87.33
C MET A 1 -12.51 -25.34 86.05
N LYS A 2 -13.29 -25.42 84.96
CA LYS A 2 -13.03 -26.20 83.75
C LYS A 2 -11.78 -25.74 82.99
N ARG A 3 -10.98 -26.68 82.50
CA ARG A 3 -10.67 -26.86 81.07
C ARG A 3 -9.97 -28.20 80.85
N ARG A 4 -10.70 -29.15 80.27
CA ARG A 4 -10.21 -30.46 79.85
C ARG A 4 -9.53 -30.31 78.49
N ILE A 5 -8.29 -30.77 78.42
CA ILE A 5 -7.50 -30.95 77.21
C ILE A 5 -7.97 -32.24 76.55
N GLY A 6 -8.36 -32.17 75.29
CA GLY A 6 -8.72 -33.33 74.47
C GLY A 6 -8.08 -33.18 73.10
N ILE A 7 -7.08 -34.02 72.83
CA ILE A 7 -6.54 -34.32 71.50
C ILE A 7 -7.46 -35.39 70.88
N PRO A 8 -7.83 -35.29 69.58
CA PRO A 8 -7.45 -36.37 68.65
C PRO A 8 -7.03 -35.84 67.27
N ILE A 9 -5.84 -36.22 66.79
CA ILE A 9 -5.59 -37.30 65.81
C ILE A 9 -5.85 -36.88 64.36
N LEU A 10 -4.72 -36.65 63.67
CA LEU A 10 -4.53 -36.42 62.25
C LEU A 10 -5.06 -37.59 61.40
N ILE A 11 -5.83 -37.25 60.36
CA ILE A 11 -5.92 -38.03 59.12
C ILE A 11 -5.55 -37.07 57.99
N THR A 12 -4.32 -37.19 57.49
CA THR A 12 -3.81 -36.39 56.36
C THR A 12 -4.28 -36.98 55.05
N LEU A 13 -5.37 -36.42 54.49
CA LEU A 13 -5.79 -36.65 53.11
C LEU A 13 -5.05 -35.64 52.22
N SER A 14 -3.99 -36.08 51.54
CA SER A 14 -3.24 -35.25 50.60
C SER A 14 -4.05 -35.08 49.31
N VAL A 15 -4.78 -33.96 49.22
CA VAL A 15 -5.37 -33.50 47.96
C VAL A 15 -4.29 -32.80 47.16
N LEU A 16 -3.70 -33.53 46.20
CA LEU A 16 -2.79 -32.98 45.21
C LEU A 16 -3.64 -32.18 44.21
N THR A 17 -3.84 -30.89 44.46
CA THR A 17 -4.42 -29.97 43.47
C THR A 17 -3.37 -29.68 42.42
N VAL A 18 -3.43 -30.39 41.28
CA VAL A 18 -2.72 -30.01 40.07
C VAL A 18 -3.37 -28.73 39.54
N THR A 19 -2.76 -27.59 39.82
CA THR A 19 -3.10 -26.33 39.16
C THR A 19 -2.56 -26.39 37.74
N LEU A 20 -3.44 -26.62 36.77
CA LEU A 20 -3.14 -26.38 35.36
C LEU A 20 -2.84 -24.89 35.20
N VAL A 21 -1.56 -24.54 35.13
CA VAL A 21 -1.11 -23.23 34.66
C VAL A 21 -1.34 -23.23 33.16
N PHE A 22 -2.44 -22.64 32.72
CA PHE A 22 -2.63 -22.27 31.33
C PHE A 22 -1.62 -21.16 31.04
N VAL A 23 -0.45 -21.54 30.53
CA VAL A 23 0.45 -20.59 29.88
C VAL A 23 -0.21 -20.24 28.56
N GLU A 24 -0.95 -19.14 28.54
CA GLU A 24 -1.39 -18.54 27.29
C GLU A 24 -0.13 -18.25 26.47
N PRO A 25 -0.05 -18.72 25.21
CA PRO A 25 1.06 -18.34 24.36
C PRO A 25 0.93 -16.83 24.13
N THR A 26 1.73 -16.04 24.85
CA THR A 26 1.90 -14.63 24.53
C THR A 26 2.58 -14.62 23.18
N LEU A 27 1.80 -14.37 22.13
CA LEU A 27 2.31 -14.08 20.80
C LEU A 27 3.31 -12.94 21.00
N ALA A 28 4.60 -13.19 20.78
CA ALA A 28 5.62 -12.19 20.91
C ALA A 28 5.30 -11.10 19.88
N GLU A 29 4.77 -9.98 20.35
CA GLU A 29 4.45 -8.86 19.50
C GLU A 29 5.77 -8.29 18.98
N SER A 30 6.05 -8.48 17.69
CA SER A 30 7.23 -7.92 17.05
C SER A 30 7.06 -6.41 17.04
N THR A 31 7.58 -5.74 18.08
CA THR A 31 7.56 -4.28 18.13
C THR A 31 8.37 -3.77 16.94
N PRO A 32 7.78 -3.02 15.99
CA PRO A 32 8.49 -2.56 14.82
C PRO A 32 9.71 -1.76 15.25
N LYS A 33 10.89 -2.12 14.72
CA LYS A 33 12.13 -1.39 15.02
C LYS A 33 12.03 0.01 14.42
N LEU A 34 11.70 0.99 15.27
CA LEU A 34 11.61 2.39 14.86
C LEU A 34 13.01 2.91 14.55
N ILE A 35 13.24 3.25 13.28
CA ILE A 35 14.52 3.79 12.81
C ILE A 35 14.49 5.30 13.00
N THR A 36 15.43 5.82 13.78
CA THR A 36 15.70 7.26 13.85
C THR A 36 16.55 7.66 12.64
N PRO A 37 16.16 8.70 11.88
CA PRO A 37 16.95 9.14 10.73
C PRO A 37 18.35 9.60 11.19
N THR A 38 19.36 9.24 10.41
CA THR A 38 20.72 9.74 10.60
C THR A 38 20.98 10.80 9.54
N LEU A 39 21.58 11.92 9.94
CA LEU A 39 21.95 12.97 9.01
C LEU A 39 23.31 12.65 8.40
N GLN A 40 23.44 12.84 7.09
CA GLN A 40 24.74 12.73 6.41
C GLN A 40 25.73 13.81 6.89
N VAL A 41 25.20 14.95 7.36
CA VAL A 41 25.96 16.04 7.98
C VAL A 41 25.43 16.27 9.38
N ASP A 42 26.30 16.17 10.39
CA ASP A 42 25.92 16.40 11.77
C ASP A 42 25.68 17.90 12.02
N ILE A 43 24.45 18.24 12.41
CA ILE A 43 24.03 19.60 12.75
C ILE A 43 23.68 19.60 14.24
N PRO A 44 24.48 20.26 15.10
CA PRO A 44 24.39 20.11 16.57
C PRO A 44 23.03 20.47 17.19
N THR A 45 22.21 21.28 16.50
CA THR A 45 20.91 21.75 16.98
C THR A 45 19.76 20.84 16.57
N ILE A 46 20.00 19.80 15.77
CA ILE A 46 18.99 18.83 15.36
C ILE A 46 19.05 17.64 16.31
N GLN A 47 17.96 17.42 17.02
CA GLN A 47 17.76 16.24 17.86
C GLN A 47 16.40 15.65 17.52
N PHE A 48 16.39 14.43 17.00
CA PHE A 48 15.16 13.73 16.69
C PHE A 48 14.51 13.21 17.97
N SER A 49 13.23 13.53 18.16
CA SER A 49 12.39 12.95 19.20
C SER A 49 12.29 11.44 19.02
N THR A 50 12.15 10.70 20.13
CA THR A 50 11.95 9.26 20.06
C THR A 50 10.58 8.97 19.48
N ALA A 51 10.53 8.22 18.38
CA ALA A 51 9.27 7.69 17.89
C ALA A 51 8.68 6.75 18.94
N THR A 52 7.41 6.93 19.25
CA THR A 52 6.67 6.08 20.19
C THR A 52 5.49 5.43 19.47
N LEU A 53 5.19 4.19 19.89
CA LEU A 53 4.04 3.43 19.44
C LEU A 53 3.17 3.21 20.67
N GLU A 54 2.07 3.96 20.76
CA GLU A 54 1.09 3.82 21.84
C GLU A 54 -0.26 3.48 21.18
N ASP A 55 -0.91 2.40 21.63
CA ASP A 55 -2.25 1.98 21.19
C ASP A 55 -2.47 1.92 19.65
N GLY A 56 -1.43 1.54 18.88
CA GLY A 56 -1.50 1.44 17.41
C GLY A 56 -1.29 2.75 16.65
N VAL A 57 -0.97 3.83 17.36
CA VAL A 57 -0.70 5.15 16.79
C VAL A 57 0.81 5.43 16.80
N LEU A 58 1.36 5.75 15.63
CA LEU A 58 2.74 6.22 15.48
C LEU A 58 2.83 7.70 15.80
N ASN A 59 3.55 8.00 16.86
CA ASN A 59 3.96 9.36 17.16
C ASN A 59 5.37 9.59 16.61
N ILE A 60 5.46 10.24 15.44
CA ILE A 60 6.73 10.63 14.80
C ILE A 60 6.74 12.12 14.49
N ASN A 61 7.78 12.82 14.97
CA ASN A 61 7.95 14.25 14.70
C ASN A 61 9.27 14.60 14.00
N TYR A 62 9.88 13.64 13.30
CA TYR A 62 11.20 13.83 12.71
C TYR A 62 11.32 15.04 11.77
N LEU A 63 10.30 15.28 10.94
CA LEU A 63 10.30 16.42 10.03
C LEU A 63 10.17 17.76 10.79
N GLY A 64 9.34 17.79 11.83
CA GLY A 64 9.21 18.94 12.72
C GLY A 64 10.52 19.24 13.44
N ASP A 65 11.18 18.22 13.98
CA ASP A 65 12.46 18.33 14.68
C ASP A 65 13.59 18.78 13.75
N TYR A 66 13.60 18.29 12.51
CA TYR A 66 14.55 18.70 11.48
C TYR A 66 14.41 20.18 11.12
N ILE A 67 13.19 20.64 10.79
CA ILE A 67 12.92 22.03 10.43
C ILE A 67 13.23 22.95 11.61
N ALA A 68 12.80 22.58 12.82
CA ALA A 68 13.06 23.36 14.03
C ALA A 68 14.57 23.44 14.34
N GLY A 69 15.29 22.34 14.19
CA GLY A 69 16.73 22.29 14.43
C GLY A 69 17.54 23.08 13.41
N ILE A 70 17.18 23.05 12.12
CA ILE A 70 17.79 23.92 11.09
C ILE A 70 17.52 25.39 11.37
N TYR A 71 16.28 25.72 11.72
CA TYR A 71 15.93 27.11 12.03
C TYR A 71 16.78 27.64 13.21
N LYS A 72 16.93 26.86 14.29
CA LYS A 72 17.81 27.20 15.43
C LYS A 72 19.27 27.33 15.01
N TYR A 73 19.75 26.46 14.11
CA TYR A 73 21.12 26.51 13.61
C TYR A 73 21.40 27.82 12.86
N LEU A 74 20.52 28.17 11.91
CA LEU A 74 20.64 29.38 11.12
C LEU A 74 20.53 30.63 12.00
N LEU A 75 19.61 30.63 12.98
CA LEU A 75 19.48 31.69 13.97
C LEU A 75 20.81 31.92 14.73
N GLY A 76 21.46 30.84 15.17
CA GLY A 76 22.75 30.90 15.86
C GLY A 76 23.87 31.47 14.99
N ILE A 77 23.97 31.02 13.73
CA ILE A 77 24.95 31.53 12.77
C ILE A 77 24.71 33.02 12.48
N SER A 78 23.48 33.41 12.17
CA SER A 78 23.14 34.80 11.89
C SER A 78 23.43 35.72 13.08
N THR A 79 23.13 35.26 14.31
CA THR A 79 23.44 36.01 15.53
C THR A 79 24.95 36.15 15.74
N THR A 80 25.72 35.09 15.50
CA THR A 80 27.19 35.11 15.58
C THR A 80 27.79 36.09 14.59
N ILE A 81 27.32 36.06 13.33
CA ILE A 81 27.75 37.01 12.28
C ILE A 81 27.41 38.45 12.69
N ALA A 82 26.21 38.70 13.24
CA ALA A 82 25.82 40.02 13.72
C ALA A 82 26.76 40.52 14.81
N ILE A 83 27.13 39.67 15.79
CA ILE A 83 28.08 40.01 16.86
C ILE A 83 29.47 40.35 16.28
N VAL A 84 29.98 39.57 15.34
CA VAL A 84 31.27 39.85 14.68
C VAL A 84 31.23 41.19 13.94
N MET A 85 30.14 41.47 13.22
CA MET A 85 29.98 42.74 12.51
C MET A 85 29.86 43.94 13.47
N LEU A 86 29.24 43.75 14.63
CA LEU A 86 29.22 44.74 15.71
C LEU A 86 30.61 44.99 16.30
N MET A 87 31.41 43.94 16.52
CA MET A 87 32.79 44.09 17.00
C MET A 87 33.65 44.86 15.98
N ILE A 88 33.57 44.48 14.69
CA ILE A 88 34.32 45.17 13.62
C ILE A 88 33.87 46.64 13.53
N GLY A 89 32.56 46.90 13.54
CA GLY A 89 32.03 48.26 13.53
C GLY A 89 32.44 49.07 14.77
N GLY A 90 32.46 48.44 15.95
CA GLY A 90 32.87 49.05 17.21
C GLY A 90 34.35 49.42 17.22
N LEU A 91 35.23 48.51 16.77
CA LEU A 91 36.67 48.78 16.62
C LEU A 91 36.92 49.87 15.58
N GLN A 92 36.21 49.82 14.44
CA GLN A 92 36.31 50.84 13.41
C GLN A 92 35.84 52.21 13.91
N TRP A 93 34.84 52.27 14.78
CA TRP A 93 34.41 53.53 15.39
C TRP A 93 35.39 54.04 16.45
N ALA A 94 35.95 53.15 17.28
CA ALA A 94 36.90 53.48 18.33
C ALA A 94 38.26 53.95 17.80
N PHE A 95 38.77 53.33 16.73
CA PHE A 95 40.07 53.64 16.14
C PHE A 95 39.98 54.50 14.86
N GLY A 96 38.78 54.70 14.32
CA GLY A 96 38.54 55.41 13.05
C GLY A 96 38.58 56.94 13.12
N GLY A 97 39.04 57.53 14.23
CA GLY A 97 39.09 58.98 14.47
C GLY A 97 39.93 59.80 13.49
N VAL A 98 40.48 59.19 12.43
CA VAL A 98 41.36 59.81 11.43
C VAL A 98 40.60 60.31 10.20
N SER A 99 39.40 59.79 9.89
CA SER A 99 38.57 60.30 8.78
C SER A 99 37.07 60.17 9.02
N GLU A 100 36.30 61.19 8.63
CA GLU A 100 34.83 61.20 8.74
C GLU A 100 34.17 60.03 7.99
N ASP A 101 34.73 59.62 6.86
CA ASP A 101 34.25 58.49 6.06
C ASP A 101 34.38 57.15 6.82
N SER A 102 35.45 56.97 7.60
CA SER A 102 35.63 55.76 8.41
C SER A 102 34.60 55.69 9.54
N ILE A 103 34.32 56.82 10.19
CA ILE A 103 33.29 56.93 11.24
C ILE A 103 31.90 56.65 10.67
N LYS A 104 31.60 57.19 9.48
CA LYS A 104 30.30 56.96 8.81
C LYS A 104 30.11 55.47 8.49
N LYS A 105 31.11 54.83 7.87
CA LYS A 105 31.07 53.39 7.55
C LYS A 105 30.94 52.51 8.80
N ALA A 106 31.59 52.88 9.91
CA ALA A 106 31.46 52.18 11.17
C ALA A 106 30.02 52.24 11.72
N LYS A 107 29.41 53.44 11.71
CA LYS A 107 28.01 53.64 12.13
C LYS A 107 27.04 52.87 11.25
N ASP A 108 27.24 52.88 9.93
CA ASP A 108 26.40 52.13 8.99
C ASP A 108 26.49 50.63 9.24
N ARG A 109 27.70 50.09 9.48
CA ARG A 109 27.91 48.68 9.79
C ARG A 109 27.22 48.26 11.10
N ILE A 110 27.33 49.07 12.15
CA ILE A 110 26.65 48.84 13.43
C ILE A 110 25.13 48.88 13.22
N LYS A 111 24.61 49.93 12.55
CA LYS A 111 23.18 50.08 12.28
C LYS A 111 22.62 48.89 11.50
N ASN A 112 23.32 48.44 10.48
CA ASN A 112 22.89 47.30 9.66
C ASN A 112 22.90 46.00 10.46
N ALA A 113 23.91 45.77 11.30
CA ALA A 113 23.97 44.59 12.17
C ALA A 113 22.83 44.57 13.20
N ILE A 114 22.55 45.72 13.84
CA ILE A 114 21.42 45.87 14.78
C ILE A 114 20.10 45.67 14.06
N THR A 115 19.91 46.27 12.88
CA THR A 115 18.67 46.16 12.11
C THR A 115 18.41 44.72 11.70
N GLY A 116 19.44 43.99 11.24
CA GLY A 116 19.34 42.58 10.92
C GLY A 116 18.97 41.72 12.13
N LEU A 117 19.58 41.98 13.29
CA LEU A 117 19.26 41.27 14.52
C LEU A 117 17.83 41.55 14.99
N VAL A 118 17.39 42.81 14.93
CA VAL A 118 16.01 43.20 15.28
C VAL A 118 15.01 42.53 14.35
N LEU A 119 15.26 42.51 13.03
CA LEU A 119 14.39 41.83 12.07
C LEU A 119 14.28 40.33 12.35
N LEU A 120 15.41 39.68 12.63
CA LEU A 120 15.49 38.26 12.92
C LEU A 120 14.73 37.90 14.21
N LEU A 121 14.93 38.67 15.29
CA LEU A 121 14.19 38.47 16.55
C LEU A 121 12.70 38.83 16.42
N SER A 122 12.37 39.83 15.61
CA SER A 122 10.97 40.23 15.36
C SER A 122 10.22 39.15 14.59
N ALA A 123 10.85 38.53 13.59
CA ALA A 123 10.25 37.41 12.85
C ALA A 123 9.93 36.23 13.79
N TYR A 124 10.85 35.90 14.70
CA TYR A 124 10.61 34.90 15.73
C TYR A 124 9.47 35.30 16.69
N ALA A 125 9.48 36.55 17.16
CA ALA A 125 8.45 37.07 18.06
C ALA A 125 7.06 37.06 17.42
N ILE A 126 6.94 37.44 16.14
CA ILE A 126 5.68 37.41 15.40
C ILE A 126 5.14 35.98 15.31
N LEU A 127 5.99 35.01 14.94
CA LEU A 127 5.59 33.60 14.89
C LEU A 127 5.10 33.11 16.26
N LEU A 128 5.78 33.50 17.33
CA LEU A 128 5.42 33.12 18.70
C LEU A 128 4.09 33.73 19.16
N ILE A 129 3.84 35.00 18.80
CA ILE A 129 2.62 35.73 19.20
C ILE A 129 1.41 35.27 18.41
N VAL A 130 1.56 35.04 17.10
CA VAL A 130 0.44 34.64 16.22
C VAL A 130 0.02 33.21 16.52
N ASN A 131 0.96 32.26 16.53
CA ASN A 131 0.69 30.89 16.90
C ASN A 131 1.97 30.15 17.31
N PRO A 132 2.14 29.80 18.59
CA PRO A 132 3.33 29.10 19.05
C PRO A 132 3.53 27.72 18.39
N ASN A 133 2.48 27.11 17.81
CA ASN A 133 2.55 25.84 17.08
C ASN A 133 3.26 25.98 15.71
N LEU A 134 3.46 27.20 15.21
CA LEU A 134 4.28 27.43 14.00
C LEU A 134 5.78 27.28 14.27
N ILE A 135 6.17 27.32 15.55
CA ILE A 135 7.55 27.10 16.01
C ILE A 135 7.65 25.72 16.68
N LYS A 136 6.57 25.25 17.30
CA LYS A 136 6.40 23.89 17.81
C LYS A 136 5.68 23.04 16.76
N LEU A 137 6.39 22.72 15.69
CA LEU A 137 5.86 21.88 14.62
C LEU A 137 5.57 20.49 15.19
N GLN A 138 4.28 20.16 15.25
CA GLN A 138 3.78 18.83 15.60
C GLN A 138 3.21 18.23 14.32
N PHE A 139 3.73 17.09 13.90
CA PHE A 139 3.22 16.37 12.75
C PHE A 139 1.97 15.54 13.13
N PRO A 140 1.03 15.30 12.19
CA PRO A 140 -0.15 14.47 12.45
C PRO A 140 0.24 13.06 12.89
N GLU A 141 -0.52 12.53 13.85
CA GLU A 141 -0.49 11.13 14.27
C GLU A 141 -0.74 10.22 13.06
N LEU A 142 0.18 9.31 12.79
CA LEU A 142 -0.01 8.32 11.73
C LEU A 142 -0.45 7.02 12.38
N ALA A 143 -1.60 6.48 11.99
CA ALA A 143 -1.94 5.12 12.40
C ALA A 143 -0.89 4.16 11.84
N VAL A 144 -0.22 3.37 12.70
CA VAL A 144 0.63 2.29 12.20
C VAL A 144 -0.28 1.20 11.68
N ILE A 145 -0.30 1.03 10.37
CA ILE A 145 -0.80 -0.18 9.77
C ILE A 145 0.20 -1.27 10.15
N LYS A 146 -0.22 -2.20 11.02
CA LYS A 146 0.60 -3.35 11.43
C LYS A 146 1.11 -4.04 10.17
N ALA A 147 2.42 -4.08 9.99
CA ALA A 147 3.02 -4.84 8.91
C ALA A 147 2.62 -6.30 9.10
N ILE A 148 1.94 -6.88 8.12
CA ILE A 148 1.80 -8.33 8.03
C ILE A 148 3.22 -8.81 7.72
N GLU A 149 3.80 -9.63 8.60
CA GLU A 149 5.01 -10.38 8.26
C GLU A 149 4.65 -11.25 7.05
N LEU A 150 5.03 -10.80 5.86
CA LEU A 150 4.97 -11.63 4.67
C LEU A 150 6.02 -12.71 4.87
N PRO A 151 5.66 -14.00 4.74
CA PRO A 151 6.62 -15.09 4.88
C PRO A 151 7.83 -14.80 3.98
N GLU A 152 8.97 -14.56 4.63
CA GLU A 152 10.27 -14.68 3.99
C GLU A 152 10.36 -16.14 3.56
N ASP A 153 10.70 -16.35 2.29
CA ASP A 153 11.00 -17.63 1.65
C ASP A 153 9.83 -18.26 0.85
N GLY A 154 9.78 -17.87 -0.43
CA GLY A 154 9.44 -18.81 -1.51
C GLY A 154 7.98 -18.91 -1.89
N GLU A 155 7.73 -18.71 -3.18
CA GLU A 155 6.47 -18.98 -3.86
C GLU A 155 5.35 -17.98 -3.55
N ASP A 156 4.74 -17.48 -4.62
CA ASP A 156 3.53 -16.66 -4.61
C ASP A 156 2.39 -17.54 -4.03
N THR A 157 2.44 -17.77 -2.72
CA THR A 157 1.38 -18.38 -1.94
C THR A 157 0.65 -17.24 -1.24
N ASP A 158 -0.52 -16.93 -1.80
CA ASP A 158 -1.72 -16.56 -1.06
C ASP A 158 -1.52 -15.57 0.09
N ILE A 159 -1.55 -14.27 -0.20
CA ILE A 159 -1.97 -13.30 0.82
C ILE A 159 -3.48 -13.47 1.01
N ASN A 160 -3.83 -14.33 1.97
CA ASN A 160 -5.11 -14.30 2.65
C ASN A 160 -5.43 -12.86 3.06
N THR A 161 -6.35 -12.20 2.37
CA THR A 161 -7.04 -11.02 2.91
C THR A 161 -8.12 -11.47 3.90
N SER A 162 -7.66 -12.11 4.97
CA SER A 162 -8.09 -11.70 6.30
C SER A 162 -7.18 -10.55 6.70
N ALA A 163 -7.47 -9.34 6.21
CA ALA A 163 -7.07 -8.17 6.99
C ALA A 163 -7.77 -8.37 8.34
N ALA A 164 -6.98 -8.64 9.37
CA ALA A 164 -7.46 -8.90 10.71
C ALA A 164 -8.44 -7.81 11.17
N VAL A 165 -9.74 -8.12 11.15
CA VAL A 165 -10.55 -7.81 12.33
C VAL A 165 -10.15 -8.90 13.31
N ALA A 166 -9.51 -8.50 14.42
CA ALA A 166 -9.34 -9.38 15.56
C ALA A 166 -10.68 -10.07 15.86
N PRO A 167 -10.72 -11.38 16.17
CA PRO A 167 -11.98 -12.04 16.48
C PRO A 167 -12.58 -11.37 17.71
N GLY A 168 -13.68 -10.63 17.54
CA GLY A 168 -14.37 -9.97 18.65
C GLY A 168 -14.97 -8.58 18.43
N ILE A 169 -15.16 -8.08 17.20
CA ILE A 169 -15.91 -6.84 16.99
C ILE A 169 -17.23 -7.11 16.25
N GLU A 170 -18.23 -7.56 17.00
CA GLU A 170 -19.62 -7.37 16.60
C GLU A 170 -19.92 -5.86 16.64
N GLY A 171 -20.21 -5.28 15.47
CA GLY A 171 -20.91 -3.99 15.39
C GLY A 171 -20.09 -2.71 15.18
N SER A 172 -18.91 -2.75 14.53
CA SER A 172 -18.27 -1.51 14.07
C SER A 172 -18.35 -1.35 12.55
N THR A 173 -19.14 -0.37 12.10
CA THR A 173 -19.10 0.18 10.75
C THR A 173 -17.65 0.55 10.40
N LEU A 174 -17.02 -0.20 9.51
CA LEU A 174 -15.74 0.19 8.90
C LEU A 174 -15.96 1.54 8.21
N SER A 175 -15.30 2.60 8.67
CA SER A 175 -15.40 3.89 7.99
C SER A 175 -14.73 3.77 6.62
N SER A 176 -15.33 4.42 5.62
CA SER A 176 -14.88 4.51 4.22
C SER A 176 -13.38 4.82 4.04
N SER A 177 -12.72 5.41 5.05
CA SER A 177 -11.28 5.67 5.10
C SER A 177 -10.39 4.42 5.26
N ALA A 178 -10.84 3.36 5.95
CA ALA A 178 -10.06 2.14 6.17
C ALA A 178 -10.00 1.28 4.90
N LEU A 179 -11.16 1.14 4.24
CA LEU A 179 -11.28 0.60 2.87
C LEU A 179 -10.40 1.38 1.90
N SER A 180 -10.30 2.69 2.09
CA SER A 180 -9.47 3.52 1.22
C SER A 180 -7.99 3.16 1.27
N SER A 181 -7.40 2.99 2.45
CA SER A 181 -5.97 2.67 2.59
C SER A 181 -5.59 1.29 2.03
N ILE A 182 -6.46 0.29 2.22
CA ILE A 182 -6.23 -1.09 1.76
C ILE A 182 -6.29 -1.14 0.23
N ILE A 183 -7.32 -0.50 -0.34
CA ILE A 183 -7.49 -0.37 -1.79
C ILE A 183 -6.33 0.43 -2.41
N HIS A 184 -5.84 1.49 -1.76
CA HIS A 184 -4.66 2.23 -2.27
C HIS A 184 -3.39 1.36 -2.34
N SER A 185 -3.13 0.53 -1.33
CA SER A 185 -1.94 -0.34 -1.31
C SER A 185 -2.01 -1.50 -2.31
N HIS A 186 -3.22 -2.00 -2.60
CA HIS A 186 -3.43 -3.14 -3.50
C HIS A 186 -3.66 -2.73 -4.96
N ILE A 187 -4.11 -1.50 -5.21
CA ILE A 187 -4.25 -0.97 -6.57
C ILE A 187 -2.93 -0.35 -7.05
N ILE A 188 -2.06 0.15 -6.17
CA ILE A 188 -0.90 0.95 -6.59
C ILE A 188 0.40 0.17 -6.41
N SER A 189 0.94 -0.37 -7.51
CA SER A 189 2.37 -0.69 -7.57
C SER A 189 3.17 0.58 -7.91
N ASN A 190 4.14 0.95 -7.06
CA ASN A 190 5.20 1.93 -7.34
C ASN A 190 4.78 3.19 -8.15
N GLY A 191 4.09 4.13 -7.48
CA GLY A 191 3.97 5.51 -7.96
C GLY A 191 2.96 5.80 -9.07
N GLN A 192 2.08 4.85 -9.41
CA GLN A 192 0.97 5.10 -10.35
C GLN A 192 -0.25 5.73 -9.65
N THR A 193 -0.72 6.88 -10.14
CA THR A 193 -1.93 7.54 -9.64
C THR A 193 -3.17 7.00 -10.36
N VAL A 194 -4.10 6.42 -9.60
CA VAL A 194 -5.41 5.99 -10.10
C VAL A 194 -6.34 7.20 -10.15
N ASN A 195 -7.17 7.31 -11.18
CA ASN A 195 -8.13 8.40 -11.30
C ASN A 195 -9.11 8.40 -10.12
N SER A 196 -9.26 9.55 -9.45
CA SER A 196 -10.08 9.69 -8.24
C SER A 196 -11.55 9.32 -8.44
N THR A 197 -12.08 9.47 -9.66
CA THR A 197 -13.45 9.07 -10.00
C THR A 197 -13.59 7.55 -10.02
N VAL A 198 -12.61 6.85 -10.62
CA VAL A 198 -12.59 5.37 -10.65
C VAL A 198 -12.57 4.82 -9.24
N LEU A 199 -11.79 5.45 -8.37
CA LEU A 199 -11.67 5.06 -6.98
C LEU A 199 -12.96 5.31 -6.17
N ALA A 200 -13.63 6.44 -6.41
CA ALA A 200 -14.90 6.76 -5.77
C ALA A 200 -16.00 5.75 -6.15
N ASP A 201 -16.11 5.41 -7.43
CA ASP A 201 -17.07 4.42 -7.92
C ASP A 201 -16.74 3.02 -7.41
N LEU A 202 -15.45 2.67 -7.28
CA LEU A 202 -15.05 1.40 -6.66
C LEU A 202 -15.45 1.31 -5.19
N TYR A 203 -15.29 2.38 -4.41
CA TYR A 203 -15.75 2.38 -3.02
C TYR A 203 -17.26 2.25 -2.92
N ALA A 204 -18.01 2.95 -3.78
CA ALA A 204 -19.47 2.82 -3.82
C ALA A 204 -19.90 1.38 -4.16
N ALA A 205 -19.20 0.72 -5.09
CA ALA A 205 -19.42 -0.69 -5.41
C ALA A 205 -19.10 -1.61 -4.23
N ALA A 206 -17.99 -1.36 -3.52
CA ALA A 206 -17.59 -2.14 -2.36
C ALA A 206 -18.59 -2.05 -1.20
N ASP A 207 -19.08 -0.84 -0.92
CA ASP A 207 -20.09 -0.60 0.11
C ASP A 207 -21.42 -1.30 -0.23
N GLU A 208 -21.85 -1.22 -1.49
CA GLU A 208 -23.08 -1.89 -1.94
C GLU A 208 -22.94 -3.42 -1.93
N PHE A 209 -21.78 -3.94 -2.34
CA PHE A 209 -21.49 -5.37 -2.30
C PHE A 209 -21.55 -5.90 -0.86
N TYR A 210 -20.88 -5.22 0.07
CA TYR A 210 -20.90 -5.59 1.48
C TYR A 210 -22.32 -5.57 2.08
N ALA A 211 -23.12 -4.54 1.74
CA ALA A 211 -24.51 -4.45 2.19
C ALA A 211 -25.40 -5.56 1.62
N THR A 212 -25.07 -6.09 0.43
CA THR A 212 -25.87 -7.10 -0.27
C THR A 212 -25.48 -8.52 0.09
N GLN A 213 -24.16 -8.81 0.14
CA GLN A 213 -23.61 -10.15 0.33
C GLN A 213 -23.22 -10.43 1.78
N GLY A 214 -23.04 -9.40 2.61
CA GLY A 214 -22.55 -9.55 3.99
C GLY A 214 -21.06 -9.89 4.10
N ASP A 215 -20.34 -9.96 2.98
CA ASP A 215 -18.89 -10.17 2.91
C ASP A 215 -18.22 -9.13 1.99
N GLN A 216 -16.91 -9.02 2.11
CA GLN A 216 -16.09 -8.06 1.36
C GLN A 216 -15.61 -8.66 0.04
N MET A 217 -15.63 -7.83 -1.01
CA MET A 217 -14.96 -8.17 -2.27
C MET A 217 -13.45 -8.36 -2.07
N LYS A 218 -12.86 -9.28 -2.84
CA LYS A 218 -11.45 -9.65 -2.78
C LYS A 218 -10.77 -9.20 -4.07
N ILE A 219 -10.01 -8.10 -3.99
CA ILE A 219 -9.21 -7.64 -5.11
C ILE A 219 -7.92 -8.47 -5.14
N THR A 220 -7.69 -9.23 -6.20
CA THR A 220 -6.46 -10.02 -6.38
C THR A 220 -5.41 -9.30 -7.20
N SER A 221 -5.83 -8.34 -8.02
CA SER A 221 -4.90 -7.48 -8.75
C SER A 221 -5.54 -6.16 -9.13
N GLY A 222 -4.75 -5.07 -9.06
CA GLY A 222 -5.15 -3.76 -9.56
C GLY A 222 -4.20 -3.20 -10.60
N ALA A 223 -3.83 -1.92 -10.48
CA ALA A 223 -2.95 -1.26 -11.43
C ALA A 223 -1.52 -1.79 -11.32
N ARG A 224 -0.83 -1.87 -12.46
CA ARG A 224 0.52 -2.42 -12.57
C ARG A 224 1.42 -1.50 -13.38
N THR A 225 2.68 -1.37 -12.98
CA THR A 225 3.67 -0.73 -13.85
C THR A 225 3.91 -1.59 -15.10
N PRO A 226 4.29 -0.99 -16.24
CA PRO A 226 4.67 -1.77 -17.42
C PRO A 226 5.82 -2.76 -17.14
N GLN A 227 6.76 -2.37 -16.26
CA GLN A 227 7.81 -3.24 -15.74
C GLN A 227 7.22 -4.49 -15.07
N ARG A 228 6.33 -4.30 -14.09
CA ARG A 228 5.72 -5.40 -13.33
C ARG A 228 4.91 -6.31 -14.24
N GLN A 229 4.20 -5.75 -15.22
CA GLN A 229 3.46 -6.53 -16.19
C GLN A 229 4.37 -7.42 -17.05
N LEU A 230 5.55 -6.91 -17.43
CA LEU A 230 6.54 -7.67 -18.18
C LEU A 230 7.22 -8.75 -17.32
N GLU A 231 7.45 -8.49 -16.04
CA GLU A 231 7.95 -9.49 -15.08
C GLU A 231 6.99 -10.66 -14.92
N ILE A 232 5.70 -10.39 -14.72
CA ILE A 232 4.66 -11.42 -14.61
C ILE A 232 4.61 -12.25 -15.91
N PHE A 233 4.69 -11.57 -17.06
CA PHE A 233 4.74 -12.27 -18.33
C PHE A 233 5.98 -13.15 -18.44
N TYR A 234 7.16 -12.67 -18.04
CA TYR A 234 8.38 -13.46 -18.05
C TYR A 234 8.24 -14.72 -17.18
N GLU A 235 7.74 -14.59 -15.96
CA GLU A 235 7.52 -15.72 -15.04
C GLU A 235 6.56 -16.78 -15.60
N LYS A 236 5.48 -16.34 -16.26
CA LYS A 236 4.47 -17.24 -16.81
C LYS A 236 4.81 -17.75 -18.23
N CYS A 237 5.62 -17.02 -19.01
CA CYS A 237 5.79 -17.27 -20.45
C CYS A 237 7.22 -17.51 -20.90
N SER A 238 8.18 -17.54 -19.98
CA SER A 238 9.56 -17.99 -20.23
C SER A 238 9.61 -19.38 -20.87
N PRO A 239 10.63 -19.71 -21.69
CA PRO A 239 10.80 -21.02 -22.31
C PRO A 239 10.81 -22.18 -21.30
N THR A 240 11.19 -21.93 -20.05
CA THR A 240 11.22 -22.90 -18.95
C THR A 240 9.87 -23.03 -18.23
N SER A 241 8.92 -22.14 -18.49
CA SER A 241 7.60 -22.16 -17.86
C SER A 241 6.65 -23.10 -18.58
N THR A 242 5.99 -23.97 -17.82
CA THR A 242 4.94 -24.90 -18.30
C THR A 242 3.55 -24.25 -18.36
N SER A 243 3.43 -22.94 -18.12
CA SER A 243 2.13 -22.27 -18.02
C SER A 243 1.44 -22.13 -19.38
N ALA A 244 0.12 -22.34 -19.39
CA ALA A 244 -0.66 -22.63 -20.59
C ALA A 244 -1.50 -21.47 -21.13
N SER A 245 -1.38 -20.24 -20.62
CA SER A 245 -2.17 -19.09 -21.08
C SER A 245 -1.32 -17.82 -21.16
N CYS A 246 -0.50 -17.73 -22.20
CA CYS A 246 0.26 -16.53 -22.52
C CYS A 246 -0.50 -15.71 -23.58
N ASN A 247 -1.67 -15.21 -23.19
CA ASN A 247 -2.55 -14.38 -24.00
C ASN A 247 -3.35 -13.46 -23.06
N PRO A 248 -3.46 -12.15 -23.32
CA PRO A 248 -2.89 -11.38 -24.44
C PRO A 248 -1.37 -11.19 -24.35
N LEU A 249 -0.79 -10.84 -25.51
CA LEU A 249 0.58 -10.34 -25.61
C LEU A 249 0.76 -9.18 -24.62
N VAL A 250 1.94 -9.11 -24.00
CA VAL A 250 2.37 -7.98 -23.16
C VAL A 250 2.04 -6.65 -23.84
N CYS A 251 1.91 -5.59 -23.03
CA CYS A 251 1.67 -4.19 -23.39
C CYS A 251 2.81 -3.55 -24.22
N LEU A 252 3.31 -4.27 -25.20
CA LEU A 252 4.46 -3.95 -26.03
C LEU A 252 4.01 -3.47 -27.41
N ASN A 253 4.87 -2.67 -28.03
CA ASN A 253 4.72 -2.34 -29.44
C ASN A 253 4.79 -3.63 -30.30
N TYR A 254 4.01 -3.67 -31.38
CA TYR A 254 3.93 -4.79 -32.32
C TYR A 254 5.31 -5.16 -32.91
N ASP A 255 6.23 -4.20 -32.98
CA ASP A 255 7.59 -4.39 -33.48
C ASP A 255 8.36 -5.51 -32.74
N TYR A 256 8.17 -5.65 -31.42
CA TYR A 256 8.83 -6.71 -30.62
C TYR A 256 8.30 -8.10 -30.96
N VAL A 257 7.04 -8.18 -31.38
CA VAL A 257 6.41 -9.41 -31.85
C VAL A 257 7.02 -9.81 -33.19
N THR A 258 7.19 -8.87 -34.10
CA THR A 258 7.71 -9.13 -35.45
C THR A 258 9.22 -9.37 -35.48
N ASN A 259 9.98 -8.81 -34.53
CA ASN A 259 11.43 -8.97 -34.44
C ASN A 259 11.87 -10.29 -33.77
N GLY A 260 10.92 -11.17 -33.42
CA GLY A 260 11.22 -12.51 -32.92
C GLY A 260 11.44 -12.62 -31.41
N VAL A 261 11.28 -11.54 -30.64
CA VAL A 261 11.36 -11.59 -29.16
C VAL A 261 10.23 -12.43 -28.58
N PHE A 262 9.02 -12.26 -29.12
CA PHE A 262 7.85 -13.05 -28.77
C PHE A 262 7.46 -13.94 -29.94
N THR A 263 7.35 -15.24 -29.67
CA THR A 263 6.96 -16.22 -30.67
C THR A 263 5.60 -16.81 -30.32
N ARG A 264 4.77 -17.03 -31.35
CA ARG A 264 3.52 -17.75 -31.20
C ARG A 264 3.82 -19.24 -31.17
N LYS A 265 3.57 -19.90 -30.04
CA LYS A 265 3.68 -21.35 -29.88
C LYS A 265 2.60 -22.04 -30.72
N GLY A 266 2.85 -23.30 -31.10
CA GLY A 266 1.92 -24.10 -31.92
C GLY A 266 0.54 -24.34 -31.31
N ASN A 267 0.37 -24.09 -30.00
CA ASN A 267 -0.93 -24.13 -29.29
C ASN A 267 -1.68 -22.79 -29.33
N GLY A 268 -1.18 -21.80 -30.09
CA GLY A 268 -1.81 -20.48 -30.25
C GLY A 268 -1.40 -19.44 -29.20
N ASN A 269 -0.74 -19.85 -28.11
CA ASN A 269 -0.25 -18.98 -27.04
C ASN A 269 1.06 -18.28 -27.40
N TRP A 270 1.36 -17.17 -26.74
CA TRP A 270 2.65 -16.50 -26.87
C TRP A 270 3.73 -17.13 -25.98
N GLY A 271 4.98 -16.88 -26.32
CA GLY A 271 6.14 -17.28 -25.54
C GLY A 271 7.31 -16.38 -25.84
N ILE A 272 8.31 -16.41 -24.97
CA ILE A 272 9.58 -15.73 -25.20
C ILE A 272 10.46 -16.65 -26.06
N ASP A 273 11.15 -16.10 -27.07
CA ASP A 273 12.12 -16.87 -27.83
C ASP A 273 13.32 -17.27 -26.95
N GLY A 274 13.67 -18.56 -26.97
CA GLY A 274 14.79 -19.11 -26.21
C GLY A 274 16.16 -18.75 -26.76
N SER A 275 16.23 -18.03 -27.88
CA SER A 275 17.49 -17.48 -28.44
C SER A 275 18.00 -16.24 -27.69
N ILE A 276 17.14 -15.58 -26.91
CA ILE A 276 17.51 -14.47 -26.03
C ILE A 276 18.11 -15.06 -24.75
N GLU A 277 19.25 -14.53 -24.29
CA GLU A 277 19.83 -14.89 -22.98
C GLU A 277 18.89 -14.47 -21.84
N THR A 278 17.89 -15.32 -21.57
CA THR A 278 16.89 -15.19 -20.52
C THR A 278 17.46 -15.46 -19.11
N SER A 279 18.77 -15.66 -18.99
CA SER A 279 19.42 -16.02 -17.73
C SER A 279 19.32 -14.94 -16.65
N SER A 280 18.92 -13.71 -16.97
CA SER A 280 18.51 -12.72 -15.97
C SER A 280 17.17 -12.06 -16.32
N LYS A 281 16.18 -12.24 -15.42
CA LYS A 281 14.86 -11.59 -15.47
C LYS A 281 14.99 -10.06 -15.61
N SER A 282 15.98 -9.46 -14.95
CA SER A 282 16.23 -8.01 -14.96
C SER A 282 16.65 -7.49 -16.32
N ALA A 283 17.60 -8.13 -17.02
CA ALA A 283 18.04 -7.66 -18.34
C ALA A 283 16.93 -7.75 -19.39
N PHE A 284 16.14 -8.83 -19.38
CA PHE A 284 14.97 -8.97 -20.24
C PHE A 284 13.95 -7.85 -20.01
N VAL A 285 13.72 -7.49 -18.74
CA VAL A 285 12.77 -6.45 -18.37
C VAL A 285 13.29 -5.07 -18.77
N GLU A 286 14.56 -4.78 -18.54
CA GLU A 286 15.20 -3.51 -18.91
C GLU A 286 15.22 -3.28 -20.42
N ASP A 287 15.49 -4.30 -21.24
CA ASP A 287 15.54 -4.16 -22.70
C ASP A 287 14.18 -3.83 -23.34
N LEU A 288 13.09 -4.19 -22.68
CA LEU A 288 11.75 -4.13 -23.25
C LEU A 288 10.86 -3.06 -22.60
N ILE A 289 11.25 -2.52 -21.44
CA ILE A 289 10.45 -1.51 -20.73
C ILE A 289 10.23 -0.25 -21.58
N ASP A 290 11.24 0.19 -22.33
CA ASP A 290 11.16 1.36 -23.23
C ASP A 290 10.15 1.14 -24.39
N GLY A 291 9.91 -0.13 -24.72
CA GLY A 291 8.95 -0.56 -25.73
C GLY A 291 7.53 -0.70 -25.23
N THR A 292 7.32 -0.68 -23.92
CA THR A 292 6.01 -0.85 -23.30
C THR A 292 5.24 0.46 -23.29
N LYS A 293 3.95 0.40 -23.63
CA LYS A 293 3.05 1.57 -23.55
C LYS A 293 2.01 1.34 -22.46
N ALA A 294 1.99 2.24 -21.48
CA ALA A 294 1.05 2.18 -20.36
C ALA A 294 -0.43 2.13 -20.80
N SER A 295 -0.76 2.72 -21.96
CA SER A 295 -2.14 2.84 -22.46
C SER A 295 -2.69 1.59 -23.17
N PHE A 296 -1.89 0.54 -23.39
CA PHE A 296 -2.31 -0.60 -24.22
C PHE A 296 -2.85 -1.79 -23.44
N CYS A 297 -2.62 -1.87 -22.14
CA CYS A 297 -3.22 -2.92 -21.31
C CYS A 297 -4.15 -2.35 -20.24
N PRO A 298 -5.21 -3.09 -19.90
CA PRO A 298 -6.15 -2.69 -18.84
C PRO A 298 -5.46 -2.41 -17.49
N HIS A 299 -4.59 -3.31 -17.01
CA HIS A 299 -3.92 -3.12 -15.72
C HIS A 299 -2.83 -2.04 -15.73
N THR A 300 -2.14 -1.84 -16.85
CA THR A 300 -1.11 -0.79 -16.95
C THR A 300 -1.67 0.61 -17.17
N SER A 301 -2.91 0.68 -17.65
CA SER A 301 -3.65 1.93 -17.80
C SER A 301 -4.34 2.36 -16.50
N THR A 302 -4.17 1.63 -15.40
CA THR A 302 -4.68 1.94 -14.05
C THR A 302 -6.20 1.92 -13.89
N ILE A 303 -6.91 1.35 -14.86
CA ILE A 303 -8.37 1.33 -14.90
C ILE A 303 -8.98 -0.05 -14.65
N ALA A 304 -8.13 -1.08 -14.49
CA ALA A 304 -8.56 -2.46 -14.43
C ALA A 304 -8.23 -3.15 -13.11
N LEU A 305 -9.14 -4.04 -12.70
CA LEU A 305 -9.13 -4.74 -11.43
C LEU A 305 -9.57 -6.18 -11.66
N ASP A 306 -8.84 -7.11 -11.06
CA ASP A 306 -9.27 -8.51 -10.92
C ASP A 306 -9.88 -8.66 -9.53
N ILE A 307 -11.20 -8.84 -9.48
CA ILE A 307 -12.00 -8.88 -8.25
C ILE A 307 -12.77 -10.18 -8.18
N TRP A 308 -12.75 -10.76 -6.99
CA TRP A 308 -13.42 -12.00 -6.64
C TRP A 308 -14.38 -11.78 -5.49
N CYS A 309 -15.40 -12.62 -5.43
CA CYS A 309 -16.36 -12.59 -4.35
C CYS A 309 -15.92 -13.46 -3.15
N GLU A 310 -15.09 -14.48 -3.40
CA GLU A 310 -14.42 -15.31 -2.38
C GLU A 310 -12.95 -15.56 -2.74
N LEU A 311 -12.12 -15.95 -1.76
CA LEU A 311 -10.74 -16.35 -2.00
C LEU A 311 -10.70 -17.76 -2.61
N GLY A 312 -10.77 -17.84 -3.93
CA GLY A 312 -10.47 -19.06 -4.67
C GLY A 312 -8.95 -19.31 -4.71
N SER A 313 -8.54 -20.57 -4.60
CA SER A 313 -7.13 -20.95 -4.80
C SER A 313 -6.72 -20.65 -6.25
N TYR A 314 -5.78 -19.73 -6.43
CA TYR A 314 -5.36 -19.21 -7.73
C TYR A 314 -4.73 -20.35 -8.55
N GLY A 315 -5.49 -20.85 -9.52
CA GLY A 315 -5.09 -22.02 -10.33
C GLY A 315 -6.23 -23.00 -10.62
N ASP A 316 -7.26 -23.05 -9.77
CA ASP A 316 -8.44 -23.91 -9.97
C ASP A 316 -9.77 -23.12 -10.10
N TYR A 317 -9.71 -21.78 -10.02
CA TYR A 317 -10.81 -20.78 -10.15
C TYR A 317 -12.19 -21.36 -9.82
N THR A 318 -12.37 -21.78 -8.57
CA THR A 318 -13.68 -22.20 -8.05
C THR A 318 -14.30 -21.02 -7.33
N PHE A 319 -15.53 -20.65 -7.72
CA PHE A 319 -16.25 -19.55 -7.10
C PHE A 319 -17.75 -19.86 -6.93
N ASP A 320 -18.36 -19.28 -5.90
CA ASP A 320 -19.81 -19.27 -5.71
C ASP A 320 -20.51 -18.45 -6.81
N THR A 321 -21.49 -19.08 -7.44
CA THR A 321 -22.12 -18.58 -8.67
C THR A 321 -23.03 -17.37 -8.42
N GLU A 322 -23.78 -17.37 -7.32
CA GLU A 322 -24.69 -16.27 -6.97
C GLU A 322 -23.91 -15.06 -6.45
N CYS A 323 -22.85 -15.32 -5.68
CA CYS A 323 -21.91 -14.33 -5.17
C CYS A 323 -21.16 -13.63 -6.33
N MET A 324 -20.63 -14.38 -7.30
CA MET A 324 -19.97 -13.77 -8.48
C MET A 324 -20.93 -13.05 -9.41
N LYS A 325 -22.15 -13.56 -9.58
CA LYS A 325 -23.21 -12.85 -10.31
C LYS A 325 -23.50 -11.50 -9.65
N THR A 326 -23.71 -11.48 -8.34
CA THR A 326 -23.98 -10.25 -7.58
C THR A 326 -22.82 -9.26 -7.68
N LEU A 327 -21.58 -9.75 -7.55
CA LEU A 327 -20.39 -8.92 -7.77
C LEU A 327 -20.41 -8.28 -9.15
N GLY A 328 -20.68 -9.07 -10.19
CA GLY A 328 -20.78 -8.58 -11.58
C GLY A 328 -21.84 -7.49 -11.74
N GLU A 329 -23.05 -7.72 -11.22
CA GLU A 329 -24.16 -6.75 -11.29
C GLU A 329 -23.80 -5.42 -10.62
N ILE A 330 -23.23 -5.48 -9.41
CA ILE A 330 -22.88 -4.29 -8.63
C ILE A 330 -21.75 -3.52 -9.32
N MET A 331 -20.67 -4.19 -9.74
CA MET A 331 -19.57 -3.53 -10.45
C MET A 331 -20.06 -2.85 -11.73
N MET A 332 -20.92 -3.52 -12.51
CA MET A 332 -21.51 -2.94 -13.72
C MET A 332 -22.45 -1.76 -13.44
N LYS A 333 -23.18 -1.79 -12.33
CA LYS A 333 -23.98 -0.66 -11.88
C LYS A 333 -23.11 0.57 -11.54
N HIS A 334 -21.90 0.36 -11.03
CA HIS A 334 -20.94 1.40 -10.63
C HIS A 334 -19.89 1.70 -11.71
N ASN A 335 -20.29 1.73 -12.99
CA ASN A 335 -19.46 2.14 -14.13
C ASN A 335 -18.27 1.24 -14.49
N PHE A 336 -18.18 0.02 -13.98
CA PHE A 336 -17.18 -0.95 -14.44
C PHE A 336 -17.76 -1.87 -15.50
N CYS A 337 -17.11 -2.00 -16.64
CA CYS A 337 -17.44 -3.04 -17.60
C CYS A 337 -16.76 -4.35 -17.23
N ARG A 338 -17.28 -5.47 -17.73
CA ARG A 338 -16.74 -6.81 -17.49
C ARG A 338 -16.48 -7.55 -18.79
N LEU A 339 -15.49 -8.45 -18.77
CA LEU A 339 -15.24 -9.39 -19.87
C LEU A 339 -16.07 -10.66 -19.71
N ALA A 340 -16.55 -11.21 -20.83
CA ALA A 340 -17.25 -12.49 -20.83
C ALA A 340 -16.29 -13.67 -20.56
N ALA A 341 -15.04 -13.58 -21.01
CA ALA A 341 -14.03 -14.63 -20.85
C ALA A 341 -13.35 -14.61 -19.48
N GLU A 342 -13.43 -13.49 -18.75
CA GLU A 342 -12.77 -13.28 -17.47
C GLU A 342 -13.78 -12.61 -16.52
N PRO A 343 -14.66 -13.38 -15.86
CA PRO A 343 -15.75 -12.84 -15.04
C PRO A 343 -15.27 -12.12 -13.77
N TRP A 344 -14.00 -12.29 -13.40
CA TRP A 344 -13.31 -11.54 -12.35
C TRP A 344 -12.69 -10.23 -12.84
N HIS A 345 -12.55 -10.03 -14.16
CA HIS A 345 -11.85 -8.88 -14.73
C HIS A 345 -12.83 -7.73 -15.01
N PHE A 346 -12.54 -6.59 -14.38
CA PHE A 346 -13.33 -5.37 -14.51
C PHE A 346 -12.46 -4.21 -15.01
N GLU A 347 -12.99 -3.40 -15.92
CA GLU A 347 -12.36 -2.15 -16.36
C GLU A 347 -13.32 -0.99 -16.18
N TYR A 348 -12.80 0.19 -15.88
CA TYR A 348 -13.64 1.39 -15.82
C TYR A 348 -14.20 1.74 -17.22
N ASN A 349 -15.52 1.69 -17.37
CA ASN A 349 -16.19 1.58 -18.68
C ASN A 349 -15.92 2.75 -19.64
N SER A 350 -15.78 3.98 -19.13
CA SER A 350 -15.52 5.15 -19.98
C SER A 350 -14.06 5.26 -20.45
N LEU A 351 -13.14 4.54 -19.81
CA LEU A 351 -11.71 4.54 -20.10
C LEU A 351 -11.21 3.20 -20.64
N LYS A 352 -12.10 2.20 -20.76
CA LYS A 352 -11.76 0.81 -21.10
C LYS A 352 -10.86 0.69 -22.31
N VAL A 353 -9.96 -0.29 -22.23
CA VAL A 353 -9.03 -0.63 -23.30
C VAL A 353 -9.50 -1.90 -24.02
N SER A 354 -10.16 -2.83 -23.31
CA SER A 354 -10.65 -4.05 -23.95
C SER A 354 -11.91 -3.80 -24.76
N THR A 355 -11.89 -4.21 -26.02
CA THR A 355 -13.02 -4.08 -26.96
C THR A 355 -14.23 -4.91 -26.54
N ASN A 356 -14.00 -6.03 -25.84
CA ASN A 356 -15.06 -6.95 -25.40
C ASN A 356 -15.57 -6.66 -23.98
N CYS A 357 -15.13 -5.54 -23.37
CA CYS A 357 -15.58 -5.15 -22.04
C CYS A 357 -16.89 -4.37 -22.13
N SER A 358 -17.95 -4.91 -21.51
CA SER A 358 -19.31 -4.35 -21.58
C SER A 358 -19.93 -4.17 -20.19
N ILE A 359 -20.64 -3.06 -20.00
CA ILE A 359 -21.49 -2.79 -18.83
C ILE A 359 -22.84 -3.51 -18.91
N SER A 360 -23.17 -4.05 -20.08
CA SER A 360 -24.37 -4.87 -20.34
C SER A 360 -24.00 -6.34 -20.54
N GLN A 361 -22.83 -6.75 -20.06
CA GLN A 361 -22.43 -8.15 -20.08
C GLN A 361 -23.38 -8.95 -19.18
N ASP A 362 -23.80 -10.13 -19.61
CA ASP A 362 -24.56 -11.04 -18.75
C ASP A 362 -23.69 -11.37 -17.52
N PRO A 363 -24.11 -11.04 -16.27
CA PRO A 363 -23.35 -11.34 -15.06
C PRO A 363 -23.06 -12.82 -14.86
N CYS A 364 -23.82 -13.72 -15.50
CA CYS A 364 -23.68 -15.16 -15.41
C CYS A 364 -22.88 -15.80 -16.55
N SER A 365 -22.55 -15.05 -17.59
CA SER A 365 -21.84 -15.61 -18.75
C SER A 365 -20.36 -15.83 -18.45
N TYR A 366 -19.84 -16.98 -18.88
CA TYR A 366 -18.42 -17.28 -18.93
C TYR A 366 -18.04 -17.89 -20.29
N THR A 367 -17.12 -17.26 -21.01
CA THR A 367 -16.70 -17.69 -22.35
C THR A 367 -15.26 -18.22 -22.32
N GLY A 368 -15.12 -19.53 -22.13
CA GLY A 368 -13.84 -20.24 -22.24
C GLY A 368 -13.65 -20.83 -23.65
N ASN A 369 -13.32 -22.12 -23.74
CA ASN A 369 -13.35 -22.89 -25.00
C ASN A 369 -14.78 -23.08 -25.55
N SER A 370 -15.79 -22.81 -24.73
CA SER A 370 -17.22 -22.82 -25.06
C SER A 370 -17.91 -21.75 -24.21
N THR A 371 -19.15 -21.41 -24.55
CA THR A 371 -19.96 -20.46 -23.77
C THR A 371 -20.73 -21.23 -22.71
N TYR A 372 -20.58 -20.80 -21.45
CA TYR A 372 -21.23 -21.36 -20.28
C TYR A 372 -22.04 -20.28 -19.56
N ASN A 373 -23.08 -20.68 -18.85
CA ASN A 373 -23.83 -19.80 -17.95
C ASN A 373 -23.82 -20.43 -16.55
N PHE A 374 -22.95 -19.91 -15.69
CA PHE A 374 -22.74 -20.51 -14.36
C PHE A 374 -23.91 -20.31 -13.39
N CYS A 375 -24.96 -19.58 -13.77
CA CYS A 375 -26.19 -19.42 -12.98
C CYS A 375 -27.32 -20.38 -13.41
N THR A 376 -27.28 -20.88 -14.65
CA THR A 376 -28.36 -21.75 -15.19
C THR A 376 -27.88 -23.14 -15.58
N ASP A 377 -26.58 -23.32 -15.76
CA ASP A 377 -26.00 -24.63 -16.03
C ASP A 377 -26.26 -25.57 -14.84
N THR A 378 -26.24 -26.87 -15.11
CA THR A 378 -26.51 -27.93 -14.12
C THR A 378 -25.42 -28.98 -14.15
N ASN A 379 -25.23 -29.71 -13.06
CA ASN A 379 -24.34 -30.87 -13.04
C ASN A 379 -24.93 -32.04 -13.86
N ALA A 380 -24.22 -33.18 -13.92
CA ALA A 380 -24.67 -34.35 -14.67
C ALA A 380 -26.01 -34.93 -14.15
N GLU A 381 -26.33 -34.62 -12.89
CA GLU A 381 -27.53 -35.04 -12.17
C GLU A 381 -28.73 -34.06 -12.33
N GLY A 382 -28.52 -32.91 -12.98
CA GLY A 382 -29.56 -31.89 -13.22
C GLY A 382 -29.79 -30.92 -12.06
N GLU A 383 -28.87 -30.87 -11.09
CA GLU A 383 -28.90 -29.95 -9.95
C GLU A 383 -28.28 -28.60 -10.33
N THR A 384 -28.85 -27.52 -9.79
CA THR A 384 -28.39 -26.15 -10.05
C THR A 384 -26.99 -25.92 -9.48
N CYS A 385 -26.11 -25.27 -10.26
CA CYS A 385 -24.76 -24.94 -9.79
C CYS A 385 -24.79 -23.99 -8.60
N THR A 386 -24.08 -24.37 -7.54
CA THR A 386 -23.79 -23.49 -6.40
C THR A 386 -22.35 -22.98 -6.48
N LYS A 387 -21.44 -23.77 -7.05
CA LYS A 387 -20.08 -23.35 -7.38
C LYS A 387 -19.71 -23.69 -8.81
N TRP A 388 -18.80 -22.89 -9.36
CA TRP A 388 -18.28 -23.07 -10.70
C TRP A 388 -16.77 -23.24 -10.69
N LYS A 389 -16.25 -24.32 -11.29
CA LYS A 389 -14.82 -24.60 -11.38
C LYS A 389 -14.28 -24.33 -12.79
N GLY A 390 -13.37 -23.37 -12.92
CA GLY A 390 -12.92 -22.85 -14.21
C GLY A 390 -11.95 -23.70 -15.04
N LYS A 391 -11.28 -24.72 -14.49
CA LYS A 391 -10.25 -25.50 -15.23
C LYS A 391 -10.86 -26.55 -16.15
N LYS A 392 -10.43 -26.58 -17.43
CA LYS A 392 -10.76 -27.54 -18.50
C LYS A 392 -12.21 -28.08 -18.45
N ASN A 393 -13.12 -27.30 -19.03
CA ASN A 393 -14.54 -27.60 -19.34
C ASN A 393 -15.60 -27.02 -18.41
N GLY A 394 -15.24 -26.19 -17.42
CA GLY A 394 -16.24 -25.48 -16.62
C GLY A 394 -17.14 -26.46 -15.86
N GLU A 395 -16.65 -26.97 -14.74
CA GLU A 395 -17.41 -27.98 -13.99
C GLU A 395 -18.37 -27.28 -13.01
N CYS A 396 -19.65 -27.51 -13.22
CA CYS A 396 -20.71 -27.20 -12.28
C CYS A 396 -20.59 -28.09 -11.06
N VAL A 397 -20.49 -27.49 -9.87
CA VAL A 397 -20.55 -28.21 -8.59
C VAL A 397 -21.85 -27.82 -7.91
N ALA A 398 -22.72 -28.81 -7.70
CA ALA A 398 -23.88 -28.72 -6.84
C ALA A 398 -23.55 -29.36 -5.48
N TYR A 399 -24.07 -28.81 -4.39
CA TYR A 399 -23.91 -29.35 -3.03
C TYR A 399 -25.24 -29.87 -2.49
#